data_AF-A0A077Q304-F1
#
_entry.id   AF-A0A077Q304-F1
#
_cell.length_a   1.000
_cell.length_b   1.000
_cell.length_c   1.000
_cell.angle_alpha   90.00
_cell.angle_beta   90.00
_cell.angle_gamma   90.00
#
_symmetry.space_group_name_H-M   'P 1'
#
loop_
_entity.id
_entity.type
_entity.pdbx_description
1 polymer ?
#
loop_
_entity_poly.entity_id
_entity_poly.type
_entity_poly.pdbx_seq_one_letter_code
_entity_poly.pdbx_strand_id
1 'polypeptide(L)'
;MLPDGAIEIKVTHRQNAHMPARLQNRRIKSQDEQTHYTDDEPCDLPAGTRLDVRVQMPEDSIWNQKQVLASDPQQEHGATSAVNK
;
A
#
# COMPACT_ATOMS: atom_id res chain seq x y z
N MET A 1 0.10 7.96 -5.45
CA MET A 1 0.98 7.25 -6.40
C MET A 1 1.74 8.29 -7.18
N LEU A 2 3.03 8.04 -7.38
CA LEU A 2 3.83 8.80 -8.31
C LEU A 2 3.36 8.48 -9.75
N PRO A 3 3.68 9.34 -10.74
CA PRO A 3 3.23 9.16 -12.13
C PRO A 3 3.66 7.83 -12.78
N ASP A 4 4.70 7.21 -12.24
CA ASP A 4 5.23 5.89 -12.63
C ASP A 4 4.54 4.71 -11.92
N GLY A 5 3.55 4.98 -11.06
CA GLY A 5 2.85 3.97 -10.28
C GLY A 5 3.52 3.61 -8.95
N ALA A 6 4.63 4.24 -8.58
CA ALA A 6 5.27 4.00 -7.29
C ALA A 6 4.43 4.54 -6.11
N ILE A 7 4.50 3.85 -4.97
CA ILE A 7 3.81 4.22 -3.73
C ILE A 7 4.86 4.70 -2.72
N GLU A 8 4.77 5.96 -2.33
CA GLU A 8 5.58 6.54 -1.27
C GLU A 8 4.81 6.51 0.05
N ILE A 9 5.39 5.92 1.10
CA ILE A 9 4.82 5.87 2.44
C ILE A 9 5.62 6.79 3.33
N LYS A 10 4.97 7.83 3.87
CA LYS A 10 5.57 8.77 4.83
C LYS A 10 5.01 8.51 6.21
N VAL A 11 5.88 8.49 7.19
CA VAL A 11 5.53 8.28 8.60
C VAL A 11 5.98 9.50 9.38
N THR A 12 5.04 10.07 10.12
CA THR A 12 5.29 11.24 10.96
C THR A 12 4.82 10.97 12.38
N HIS A 13 5.42 11.68 13.34
CA HIS A 13 5.02 11.62 14.73
C HIS A 13 3.90 12.60 15.02
N ARG A 14 2.82 12.15 15.67
CA ARG A 14 1.73 13.02 16.13
C ARG A 14 1.79 13.16 17.65
N GLN A 15 2.16 14.35 18.12
CA GLN A 15 2.35 14.70 19.52
C GLN A 15 1.04 15.15 20.19
N ASN A 16 0.08 15.69 19.41
CA ASN A 16 -1.15 16.31 19.93
C ASN A 16 -0.87 17.46 20.92
N ALA A 17 0.01 18.39 20.55
CA ALA A 17 0.46 19.48 21.43
C ALA A 17 -0.67 20.38 21.96
N HIS A 18 -1.81 20.43 21.27
CA HIS A 18 -3.02 21.16 21.69
C HIS A 18 -3.75 20.53 22.89
N MET A 19 -3.46 19.27 23.21
CA MET A 19 -4.08 18.56 24.33
C MET A 19 -3.36 18.85 25.66
N PRO A 20 -4.03 18.66 26.81
CA PRO A 20 -3.38 18.77 28.12
C PRO A 20 -2.12 17.89 28.21
N ALA A 21 -1.11 18.32 28.97
CA ALA A 21 0.23 17.71 29.00
C ALA A 21 0.23 16.17 29.19
N ARG A 22 -0.69 15.63 30.00
CA ARG A 22 -0.80 14.18 30.26
C ARG A 22 -1.30 13.37 29.05
N LEU A 23 -1.93 14.03 28.08
CA LEU A 23 -2.51 13.44 26.86
C LEU A 23 -1.67 13.78 25.62
N GLN A 24 -0.55 14.48 25.79
CA GLN A 24 0.41 14.71 24.71
C GLN A 24 1.25 13.45 24.53
N ASN A 25 1.27 12.90 23.33
CA ASN A 25 1.97 11.65 22.98
C ASN A 25 3.48 11.89 22.84
N ARG A 26 4.15 12.46 23.85
CA ARG A 26 5.58 12.74 23.79
C ARG A 26 6.37 11.44 23.66
N ARG A 27 7.15 11.32 22.59
CA ARG A 27 8.07 10.20 22.36
C ARG A 27 9.51 10.71 22.39
N ILE A 28 10.39 9.97 23.07
CA ILE A 28 11.83 10.25 23.08
C ILE A 28 12.41 9.84 21.72
N LYS A 29 13.19 10.74 21.11
CA LYS A 29 13.89 10.53 19.83
C LYS A 29 15.31 10.01 20.08
N SER A 30 16.05 10.68 20.94
CA SER A 30 17.38 10.27 21.39
C SER A 30 17.45 10.35 22.90
N GLN A 31 17.90 9.26 23.53
CA GLN A 31 18.09 9.22 24.98
C GLN A 31 19.35 10.01 25.38
N ASP A 32 20.40 9.96 24.56
CA ASP A 32 21.68 10.65 24.83
C ASP A 32 21.54 12.17 24.73
N GLU A 33 20.86 12.64 23.69
CA GLU A 33 20.63 14.08 23.46
C GLU A 33 19.38 14.59 24.21
N GLN A 34 18.64 13.69 24.86
CA GLN A 34 17.41 13.97 25.58
C GLN A 34 16.37 14.74 24.72
N THR A 35 16.29 14.39 23.44
CA THR A 35 15.41 15.04 22.47
C THR A 35 14.09 14.30 22.31
N HIS A 36 13.04 15.04 21.99
CA HIS A 36 11.70 14.53 21.71
C HIS A 36 11.29 14.82 20.28
N TYR A 37 10.44 13.96 19.73
CA TYR A 37 9.80 14.24 18.45
C TYR A 37 8.79 15.40 18.56
N THR A 38 8.74 16.25 17.54
CA THR A 38 7.72 17.29 17.39
C THR A 38 6.52 16.80 16.58
N ASP A 39 5.41 17.55 16.63
CA ASP A 39 4.23 17.25 15.81
C ASP A 39 4.57 17.30 14.31
N ASP A 40 4.07 16.32 13.56
CA ASP A 40 4.34 16.06 12.15
C ASP A 40 5.81 15.85 11.77
N GLU A 41 6.71 15.64 12.74
CA GLU A 41 8.11 15.34 12.45
C GLU A 41 8.24 13.98 11.75
N PRO A 42 8.94 13.87 10.61
CA PRO A 42 9.24 12.60 9.97
C PRO A 42 9.96 11.66 10.94
N CYS A 43 9.51 10.41 11.00
CA CYS A 43 10.14 9.40 11.84
C CYS A 43 10.10 8.02 11.19
N ASP A 44 11.01 7.16 11.63
CA ASP A 44 11.09 5.78 11.16
C ASP A 44 9.99 4.90 11.78
N LEU A 45 9.60 3.89 11.01
CA LEU A 45 8.81 2.80 11.54
C LEU A 45 9.63 2.01 12.56
N PRO A 46 9.08 1.74 13.76
CA PRO A 46 9.75 0.89 14.73
C PRO A 46 10.04 -0.50 14.16
N ALA A 47 11.16 -1.10 14.58
CA ALA A 47 11.50 -2.47 14.21
C ALA A 47 10.37 -3.44 14.58
N GLY A 48 10.07 -4.39 13.68
CA GLY A 48 8.98 -5.34 13.86
C GLY A 48 7.59 -4.81 13.51
N THR A 49 7.46 -3.57 13.03
CA THR A 49 6.18 -3.05 12.54
C THR A 49 5.81 -3.70 11.20
N ARG A 50 4.64 -4.34 11.13
CA ARG A 50 4.05 -4.85 9.89
C ARG A 50 3.12 -3.79 9.30
N LEU A 51 3.26 -3.52 8.01
CA LEU A 51 2.36 -2.66 7.25
C LEU A 51 1.71 -3.46 6.14
N ASP A 52 0.38 -3.57 6.18
CA ASP A 52 -0.41 -4.22 5.13
C ASP A 52 -1.02 -3.14 4.23
N VAL A 53 -0.65 -3.15 2.95
CA VAL A 53 -1.12 -2.19 1.95
C VAL A 53 -2.10 -2.88 1.02
N ARG A 54 -3.32 -2.36 0.91
CA ARG A 54 -4.30 -2.80 -0.08
C ARG A 54 -4.36 -1.80 -1.22
N VAL A 55 -4.06 -2.27 -2.42
CA VAL A 55 -4.22 -1.49 -3.65
C VAL A 55 -5.52 -1.90 -4.32
N GLN A 56 -6.37 -0.94 -4.63
CA GLN A 56 -7.53 -1.18 -5.48
C GLN A 56 -7.04 -1.26 -6.92
N MET A 57 -7.14 -2.45 -7.53
CA MET A 57 -6.83 -2.62 -8.94
C MET A 57 -7.98 -2.06 -9.78
N PRO A 58 -7.73 -1.12 -10.71
CA PRO A 58 -8.76 -0.61 -11.60
C PRO A 58 -9.21 -1.71 -12.58
N GLU A 59 -10.44 -1.61 -13.10
CA GLU A 59 -11.05 -2.64 -13.96
C GLU A 59 -10.27 -2.87 -15.25
N ASP A 60 -9.69 -1.81 -15.80
CA ASP A 60 -8.81 -1.82 -16.96
C ASP A 60 -7.38 -2.26 -16.64
N SER A 61 -7.07 -2.66 -15.39
CA SER A 61 -5.76 -3.21 -15.09
C SER A 61 -5.52 -4.51 -15.83
N ILE A 62 -4.28 -4.72 -16.29
CA ILE A 62 -3.85 -5.96 -16.97
C ILE A 62 -4.21 -7.20 -16.14
N TRP A 63 -4.15 -7.10 -14.81
CA TRP A 63 -4.55 -8.17 -13.90
C TRP A 63 -6.05 -8.49 -14.04
N ASN A 64 -6.92 -7.49 -13.87
CA ASN A 64 -8.36 -7.70 -13.95
C ASN A 64 -8.81 -8.15 -15.35
N GLN A 65 -8.22 -7.60 -16.42
CA GLN A 65 -8.48 -8.05 -17.79
C GLN A 65 -8.13 -9.53 -17.99
N LYS A 66 -6.99 -10.00 -17.46
CA LYS A 66 -6.60 -11.42 -17.52
C LYS A 66 -7.53 -12.31 -16.71
N GLN A 67 -8.03 -11.85 -15.57
CA GLN A 67 -8.99 -12.62 -14.78
C GLN A 67 -10.33 -12.77 -15.52
N VAL A 68 -10.80 -11.72 -16.22
CA VAL A 68 -12.00 -11.80 -17.06
C VAL A 68 -11.81 -12.81 -18.20
N LEU A 69 -10.68 -12.74 -18.91
CA LEU A 69 -10.33 -13.67 -20.00
C LEU A 69 -10.19 -15.13 -19.53
N ALA A 70 -9.61 -15.36 -18.34
CA ALA A 70 -9.43 -16.70 -17.78
C ALA A 70 -10.72 -17.28 -17.16
N SER A 71 -11.67 -16.41 -16.78
CA SER A 71 -12.96 -16.81 -16.21
C SER A 71 -14.03 -17.07 -17.27
N ASP A 72 -13.67 -17.03 -18.56
CA ASP A 72 -14.55 -17.37 -19.68
C ASP A 72 -14.22 -18.79 -20.19
N PRO A 73 -14.83 -19.86 -19.64
CA PRO A 73 -14.63 -21.23 -20.11
C PRO A 73 -15.46 -21.47 -21.37
N GLN A 74 -15.13 -20.79 -22.47
CA GLN A 74 -15.62 -21.18 -23.78
C GLN A 74 -14.68 -20.64 -24.85
N GLN A 75 -13.69 -21.44 -25.24
CA GLN A 75 -13.22 -21.66 -26.63
C GLN A 75 -12.17 -22.79 -26.64
N GLU A 76 -12.57 -24.01 -26.27
CA GLU A 76 -11.95 -25.22 -26.80
C GLU A 76 -13.07 -26.11 -27.36
N HIS A 77 -12.83 -26.65 -28.56
CA HIS A 77 -13.72 -27.44 -29.44
C HIS A 77 -14.52 -26.65 -30.48
N GLY A 78 -13.89 -26.47 -31.66
CA GLY A 78 -14.61 -26.03 -32.86
C GLY A 78 -13.77 -25.79 -34.10
N ALA A 79 -12.59 -26.40 -34.27
CA ALA A 79 -11.81 -26.21 -35.50
C ALA A 79 -11.00 -27.44 -35.93
N THR A 80 -11.63 -28.62 -36.02
CA THR A 80 -11.10 -29.72 -36.84
C THR A 80 -12.24 -30.51 -37.49
N SER A 81 -12.85 -29.98 -38.54
CA SER A 81 -13.53 -30.78 -39.58
C SER A 81 -13.81 -29.93 -40.80
N ALA A 82 -12.75 -29.61 -41.54
CA ALA A 82 -12.84 -29.31 -42.96
C ALA A 82 -11.58 -29.86 -43.60
N VAL A 83 -11.68 -31.10 -44.12
CA VAL A 83 -10.90 -31.70 -45.23
C VAL A 83 -11.02 -33.22 -45.08
N ASN A 84 -11.87 -33.83 -45.91
CA ASN A 84 -11.44 -34.86 -46.85
C ASN A 84 -12.58 -35.21 -47.83
N LYS A 85 -12.14 -35.49 -49.06
CA LYS A 85 -12.87 -35.69 -50.32
C LYS A 85 -13.97 -36.73 -50.29
#